data_AF-A0A1X0UUA3-F1
#
_entry.id   AF-A0A1X0UUA3-F1
#
_cell.length_a   1.000
_cell.length_b   1.000
_cell.length_c   1.000
_cell.angle_alpha   90.00
_cell.angle_beta   90.00
_cell.angle_gamma   90.00
#
_symmetry.space_group_name_H-M   'P 1'
#
loop_
_entity.id
_entity.type
_entity.pdbx_description
1 polymer ?
#
loop_
_entity_poly.entity_id
_entity_poly.type
_entity_poly.pdbx_seq_one_letter_code
_entity_poly.pdbx_strand_id
1 'polypeptide(L)'
;MNERRTLTTGRVVFLVVAAAAPMAAMIGNVPLALIRGNGAGLPAAFAVSGIVLLCFSVGFAAMSQQVINSGAFYTYVGLALGKPPGVAAAYVAVLAYTSLACGLAAAFGYFTHLFALAQEYGGTILYDGTAVLLCTSVLASYLAVHNAAGRYLFALGRERVLPEVLGRFHAVHFSPHIGSITVTAVSTFVLVVFAVVGADPYLVVAAGAIGLGTLGIIALQAAAALSVVVFFWPRPDRSMGRTVVAPGIGFVGLTTGLILAGTHYSTLTGSDSVVVNAIPVVLILAAIAGVLVALRIRRRDAETYAGIAAASLR
;
A
#
# COMPACT_ATOMS: atom_id res chain seq x y z
N MET A 1 -26.80 -23.69 3.79
CA MET A 1 -26.34 -23.58 2.39
C MET A 1 -24.87 -23.21 2.40
N ASN A 2 -24.02 -24.19 2.07
CA ASN A 2 -22.57 -24.04 2.07
C ASN A 2 -22.17 -23.56 0.67
N GLU A 3 -22.17 -22.24 0.42
CA GLU A 3 -21.64 -21.70 -0.84
C GLU A 3 -20.13 -21.92 -0.88
N ARG A 4 -19.71 -23.05 -1.43
CA ARG A 4 -18.35 -23.18 -1.95
C ARG A 4 -18.23 -22.12 -3.04
N ARG A 5 -17.51 -21.03 -2.76
CA ARG A 5 -17.11 -20.03 -3.75
C ARG A 5 -16.30 -20.72 -4.85
N THR A 6 -16.97 -21.21 -5.87
CA THR A 6 -16.32 -21.80 -7.04
C THR A 6 -15.72 -20.67 -7.87
N LEU A 7 -14.42 -20.79 -8.16
CA LEU A 7 -13.71 -19.89 -9.06
C LEU A 7 -14.12 -20.26 -10.48
N THR A 8 -15.11 -19.57 -11.03
CA THR A 8 -15.49 -19.68 -12.45
C THR A 8 -14.31 -19.27 -13.33
N THR A 9 -14.17 -19.87 -14.52
CA THR A 9 -13.08 -19.60 -15.48
C THR A 9 -12.87 -18.12 -15.72
N GLY A 10 -13.95 -17.35 -15.86
CA GLY A 10 -13.88 -15.89 -15.99
C GLY A 10 -13.23 -15.18 -14.79
N ARG A 11 -13.52 -15.62 -13.55
CA ARG A 11 -12.89 -15.06 -12.33
C ARG A 11 -11.40 -15.41 -12.26
N VAL A 12 -11.01 -16.59 -12.74
CA VAL A 12 -9.60 -17.00 -12.84
C VAL A 12 -8.86 -16.14 -13.86
N VAL A 13 -9.44 -15.93 -15.04
CA VAL A 13 -8.85 -15.04 -16.06
C VAL A 13 -8.71 -13.62 -15.53
N PHE A 14 -9.74 -13.05 -14.90
CA PHE A 14 -9.67 -11.72 -14.28
C PHE A 14 -8.63 -11.63 -13.16
N LEU A 15 -8.49 -12.66 -12.32
CA LEU A 15 -7.47 -12.74 -11.28
C LEU A 15 -6.06 -12.74 -11.88
N VAL A 16 -5.84 -13.52 -12.95
CA VAL A 16 -4.56 -13.63 -13.65
C VAL A 16 -4.20 -12.31 -14.34
N VAL A 17 -5.16 -11.66 -15.01
CA VAL A 17 -4.95 -10.35 -15.64
C VAL A 17 -4.68 -9.26 -14.59
N ALA A 18 -5.37 -9.28 -13.44
CA ALA A 18 -5.07 -8.36 -12.34
C ALA A 18 -3.66 -8.59 -11.76
N ALA A 19 -3.19 -9.84 -11.72
CA ALA A 19 -1.83 -10.19 -11.33
C ALA A 19 -0.77 -9.79 -12.36
N ALA A 20 -1.15 -9.36 -13.57
CA ALA A 20 -0.23 -8.81 -14.57
C ALA A 20 0.11 -7.33 -14.32
N ALA A 21 -0.67 -6.60 -13.51
CA ALA A 21 -0.40 -5.18 -13.23
C ALA A 21 0.96 -4.94 -12.51
N PRO A 22 1.37 -5.77 -11.53
CA PRO A 22 2.74 -5.73 -11.01
C PRO A 22 3.81 -5.95 -12.08
N MET A 23 3.56 -6.78 -13.10
CA MET A 23 4.54 -7.08 -14.15
C MET A 23 4.83 -5.85 -15.04
N ALA A 24 3.82 -5.03 -15.31
CA ALA A 24 4.02 -3.77 -16.07
C ALA A 24 4.95 -2.80 -15.32
N ALA A 25 4.80 -2.69 -13.99
CA ALA A 25 5.72 -1.89 -13.16
C ALA A 25 7.14 -2.47 -13.17
N MET A 26 7.29 -3.79 -13.25
CA MET A 26 8.60 -4.44 -13.39
C MET A 26 9.27 -4.10 -14.73
N ILE A 27 8.52 -3.97 -15.84
CA ILE A 27 9.10 -3.59 -17.13
C ILE A 27 9.77 -2.20 -17.06
N GLY A 28 9.22 -1.26 -16.28
CA GLY A 28 9.84 0.05 -16.07
C GLY A 28 11.05 0.02 -15.12
N ASN A 29 10.93 -0.68 -13.99
CA ASN A 29 11.93 -0.58 -12.92
C ASN A 29 13.06 -1.61 -13.01
N VAL A 30 12.82 -2.79 -13.59
CA VAL A 30 13.83 -3.87 -13.67
C VAL A 30 15.00 -3.49 -14.58
N PRO A 31 14.82 -2.89 -15.77
CA PRO A 31 15.94 -2.43 -16.59
C PRO A 31 16.78 -1.38 -15.87
N LEU A 32 16.14 -0.42 -15.19
CA LEU A 32 16.84 0.59 -14.38
C LEU A 32 17.64 -0.07 -13.25
N ALA A 33 17.07 -1.06 -12.57
CA ALA A 33 17.74 -1.81 -11.51
C ALA A 33 18.89 -2.70 -12.02
N LEU A 34 18.84 -3.18 -13.27
CA LEU A 34 19.93 -3.92 -13.91
C LEU A 34 21.08 -2.99 -14.30
N ILE A 35 20.77 -1.81 -14.85
CA ILE A 35 21.77 -0.86 -15.37
C ILE A 35 22.43 -0.06 -14.25
N ARG A 36 21.65 0.41 -13.26
CA ARG A 36 22.13 1.28 -12.17
C ARG A 36 22.23 0.59 -10.82
N GLY A 37 21.68 -0.62 -10.67
CA GLY A 37 21.57 -1.32 -9.40
C GLY A 37 22.46 -2.57 -9.31
N ASN A 38 21.91 -3.64 -8.74
CA ASN A 38 22.63 -4.86 -8.35
C ASN A 38 23.05 -5.77 -9.52
N GLY A 39 22.87 -5.33 -10.77
CA GLY A 39 23.20 -6.09 -11.98
C GLY A 39 22.72 -7.55 -11.92
N ALA A 40 23.65 -8.50 -12.09
CA ALA A 40 23.37 -9.94 -12.05
C ALA A 40 22.83 -10.44 -10.69
N GLY A 41 22.95 -9.68 -9.61
CA GLY A 41 22.36 -10.00 -8.30
C GLY A 41 20.87 -9.70 -8.18
N LEU A 42 20.25 -9.06 -9.19
CA LEU A 42 18.84 -8.68 -9.15
C LEU A 42 17.86 -9.87 -9.00
N PRO A 43 18.03 -11.01 -9.71
CA PRO A 43 17.17 -12.19 -9.50
C PRO A 43 17.26 -12.75 -8.08
N ALA A 44 18.46 -12.74 -7.48
CA ALA A 44 18.64 -13.15 -6.09
C ALA A 44 17.90 -12.21 -5.12
N ALA A 45 17.92 -10.90 -5.38
CA ALA A 45 17.16 -9.93 -4.59
C ALA A 45 15.63 -10.17 -4.65
N PHE A 46 15.10 -10.54 -5.83
CA PHE A 46 13.70 -10.96 -5.96
C PHE A 46 13.39 -12.25 -5.20
N ALA A 47 14.28 -13.24 -5.29
CA ALA A 47 14.12 -14.51 -4.56
C ALA A 47 14.10 -14.28 -3.03
N VAL A 48 15.05 -13.48 -2.51
CA VAL A 48 15.11 -13.12 -1.09
C VAL A 48 13.85 -12.35 -0.67
N SER A 49 13.44 -11.35 -1.45
CA SER A 49 12.21 -10.58 -1.18
C SER A 49 10.97 -11.47 -1.17
N GLY A 50 10.89 -12.43 -2.10
CA GLY A 50 9.83 -13.43 -2.14
C GLY A 50 9.78 -14.30 -0.88
N ILE A 51 10.92 -14.79 -0.40
CA ILE A 51 11.00 -15.55 0.85
C ILE A 51 10.53 -14.70 2.04
N VAL A 52 10.99 -13.45 2.14
CA VAL A 52 10.59 -12.52 3.20
C VAL A 52 9.08 -12.29 3.18
N LEU A 53 8.48 -12.06 2.00
CA LEU A 53 7.04 -11.86 1.84
C LEU A 53 6.24 -13.13 2.14
N LEU A 54 6.75 -14.31 1.79
CA LEU A 54 6.13 -15.60 2.16
C LEU A 54 6.13 -15.79 3.68
N CYS A 55 7.27 -15.56 4.33
CA CYS A 55 7.40 -15.61 5.79
C CYS A 55 6.42 -14.64 6.49
N PHE A 56 6.32 -13.41 5.98
CA PHE A 56 5.33 -12.43 6.44
C PHE A 56 3.89 -12.92 6.23
N SER A 57 3.57 -13.45 5.05
CA SER A 57 2.23 -13.92 4.70
C SER A 57 1.75 -15.06 5.61
N VAL A 58 2.65 -15.95 6.05
CA VAL A 58 2.30 -17.03 6.99
C VAL A 58 1.79 -16.47 8.31
N GLY A 59 2.51 -15.51 8.89
CA GLY A 59 2.10 -14.86 10.15
C GLY A 59 0.85 -14.01 9.99
N PHE A 60 0.77 -13.24 8.90
CA PHE A 60 -0.40 -12.43 8.57
C PHE A 60 -1.66 -13.29 8.41
N ALA A 61 -1.57 -14.44 7.74
CA ALA A 61 -2.67 -15.38 7.59
C ALA A 61 -3.14 -15.94 8.94
N ALA A 62 -2.22 -16.28 9.84
CA ALA A 62 -2.55 -16.78 11.17
C ALA A 62 -3.33 -15.75 12.01
N MET A 63 -2.89 -14.48 12.02
CA MET A 63 -3.59 -13.42 12.76
C MET A 63 -4.93 -13.05 12.10
N SER A 64 -5.00 -13.04 10.77
CA SER A 64 -6.22 -12.72 10.02
C SER A 64 -7.35 -13.73 10.19
N GLN A 65 -7.05 -14.96 10.61
CA GLN A 65 -8.07 -15.95 10.93
C GLN A 65 -8.81 -15.64 12.24
N GLN A 66 -8.19 -14.87 13.15
CA GLN A 66 -8.71 -14.58 14.49
C GLN A 66 -9.26 -13.15 14.62
N VAL A 67 -8.71 -12.20 13.87
CA VAL A 67 -9.11 -10.78 13.92
C VAL A 67 -9.93 -10.43 12.68
N ILE A 68 -11.23 -10.15 12.87
CA ILE A 68 -12.11 -9.68 11.77
C ILE A 68 -12.29 -8.17 11.88
N ASN A 69 -11.63 -7.37 11.02
CA ASN A 69 -11.99 -5.95 10.89
C ASN A 69 -11.57 -5.35 9.54
N SER A 70 -12.22 -4.23 9.18
CA SER A 70 -12.12 -3.55 7.88
C SER A 70 -10.78 -2.83 7.60
N GLY A 71 -9.94 -2.63 8.62
CA GLY A 71 -8.67 -1.88 8.55
C GLY A 71 -7.40 -2.72 8.77
N ALA A 72 -7.35 -3.93 8.20
CA ALA A 72 -6.33 -4.99 8.39
C ALA A 72 -5.06 -4.59 9.17
N PHE A 73 -4.11 -3.83 8.58
CA PHE A 73 -2.85 -3.51 9.26
C PHE A 73 -2.99 -2.52 10.41
N TYR A 74 -3.81 -1.49 10.26
CA TYR A 74 -4.12 -0.53 11.33
C TYR A 74 -4.63 -1.27 12.57
N THR A 75 -5.63 -2.14 12.37
CA THR A 75 -6.24 -2.88 13.46
C THR A 75 -5.25 -3.85 14.10
N TYR A 76 -4.41 -4.53 13.32
CA TYR A 76 -3.43 -5.48 13.86
C TYR A 76 -2.35 -4.77 14.70
N VAL A 77 -1.84 -3.65 14.20
CA VAL A 77 -0.89 -2.80 14.93
C VAL A 77 -1.52 -2.22 16.19
N GLY A 78 -2.76 -1.74 16.10
CA GLY A 78 -3.52 -1.20 17.23
C GLY A 78 -3.74 -2.22 18.36
N LEU A 79 -4.10 -3.45 18.01
CA LEU A 79 -4.35 -4.53 18.98
C LEU A 79 -3.07 -5.04 19.64
N ALA A 80 -1.98 -5.17 18.89
CA ALA A 80 -0.75 -5.79 19.38
C ALA A 80 0.21 -4.79 20.06
N LEU A 81 0.38 -3.59 19.47
CA LEU A 81 1.34 -2.57 19.93
C LEU A 81 0.66 -1.41 20.66
N GLY A 82 -0.67 -1.37 20.65
CA GLY A 82 -1.47 -0.32 21.28
C GLY A 82 -1.95 0.75 20.32
N LYS A 83 -2.79 1.65 20.84
CA LYS A 83 -3.55 2.63 20.04
C LYS A 83 -2.69 3.68 19.32
N PRO A 84 -1.68 4.31 19.96
CA PRO A 84 -0.85 5.30 19.28
C PRO A 84 -0.10 4.77 18.04
N PRO A 85 0.62 3.61 18.10
CA PRO A 85 1.23 3.05 16.89
C PRO A 85 0.20 2.54 15.88
N GLY A 86 -0.98 2.11 16.34
CA GLY A 86 -2.11 1.83 15.45
C GLY A 86 -2.46 3.06 14.61
N VAL A 87 -2.82 4.18 15.23
CA VAL A 87 -3.19 5.40 14.51
C VAL A 87 -2.04 5.91 13.62
N ALA A 88 -0.79 5.78 14.06
CA ALA A 88 0.37 6.07 13.21
C ALA A 88 0.39 5.22 11.94
N ALA A 89 0.17 3.91 12.05
CA ALA A 89 0.06 3.01 10.91
C ALA A 89 -1.10 3.42 9.99
N ALA A 90 -2.25 3.82 10.54
CA ALA A 90 -3.37 4.26 9.69
C ALA A 90 -3.05 5.53 8.89
N TYR A 91 -2.38 6.51 9.48
CA TYR A 91 -1.94 7.73 8.79
C TYR A 91 -0.92 7.41 7.69
N VAL A 92 0.05 6.54 7.98
CA VAL A 92 1.00 6.05 6.98
C VAL A 92 0.28 5.30 5.86
N ALA A 93 -0.75 4.50 6.16
CA ALA A 93 -1.54 3.81 5.16
C ALA A 93 -2.30 4.75 4.24
N VAL A 94 -3.02 5.72 4.79
CA VAL A 94 -3.74 6.71 3.98
C VAL A 94 -2.77 7.42 3.05
N LEU A 95 -1.65 7.92 3.58
CA LEU A 95 -0.63 8.60 2.77
C LEU A 95 -0.06 7.66 1.69
N ALA A 96 0.30 6.44 2.05
CA ALA A 96 0.93 5.48 1.14
C ALA A 96 0.00 5.08 -0.01
N TYR A 97 -1.26 4.75 0.29
CA TYR A 97 -2.23 4.34 -0.74
C TYR A 97 -2.67 5.53 -1.61
N THR A 98 -2.86 6.71 -1.03
CA THR A 98 -3.16 7.92 -1.83
C THR A 98 -1.98 8.29 -2.71
N SER A 99 -0.75 8.18 -2.21
CA SER A 99 0.46 8.39 -3.01
C SER A 99 0.57 7.40 -4.17
N LEU A 100 0.31 6.11 -3.93
CA LEU A 100 0.26 5.11 -5.00
C LEU A 100 -0.81 5.43 -6.03
N ALA A 101 -1.99 5.91 -5.60
CA ALA A 101 -3.04 6.33 -6.53
C ALA A 101 -2.56 7.47 -7.44
N CYS A 102 -1.92 8.51 -6.88
CA CYS A 102 -1.31 9.59 -7.67
C CYS A 102 -0.25 9.05 -8.65
N GLY A 103 0.63 8.18 -8.16
CA GLY A 103 1.73 7.63 -8.97
C GLY A 103 1.25 6.75 -10.12
N LEU A 104 0.24 5.91 -9.87
CA LEU A 104 -0.42 5.08 -10.91
C LEU A 104 -1.13 5.95 -11.94
N ALA A 105 -1.80 7.02 -11.53
CA ALA A 105 -2.47 7.95 -12.45
C ALA A 105 -1.46 8.72 -13.33
N ALA A 106 -0.35 9.19 -12.75
CA ALA A 106 0.73 9.85 -13.49
C ALA A 106 1.43 8.88 -14.46
N ALA A 107 1.73 7.65 -14.00
CA ALA A 107 2.31 6.60 -14.83
C ALA A 107 1.41 6.27 -16.02
N PHE A 108 0.09 6.17 -15.80
CA PHE A 108 -0.87 5.93 -16.88
C PHE A 108 -0.78 7.00 -17.97
N GLY A 109 -0.84 8.28 -17.59
CA GLY A 109 -0.71 9.39 -18.53
C GLY A 109 0.60 9.33 -19.34
N TYR A 110 1.72 9.05 -18.67
CA TYR A 110 3.02 8.90 -19.34
C TYR A 110 3.05 7.73 -20.33
N PHE A 111 2.62 6.54 -19.91
CA PHE A 111 2.66 5.35 -20.78
C PHE A 111 1.70 5.45 -21.98
N THR A 112 0.59 6.16 -21.85
CA THR A 112 -0.28 6.43 -23.02
C THR A 112 0.43 7.23 -24.11
N HIS A 113 1.34 8.13 -23.74
CA HIS A 113 2.15 8.89 -24.70
C HIS A 113 3.20 8.00 -25.40
N LEU A 114 3.73 6.99 -24.71
CA LEU A 114 4.69 6.05 -25.29
C LEU A 114 4.05 5.07 -26.29
N PHE A 115 2.74 4.82 -26.22
CA PHE A 115 2.07 3.93 -27.18
C PHE A 115 2.00 4.48 -28.60
N ALA A 116 2.15 5.79 -28.80
CA ALA A 116 2.32 6.35 -30.14
C ALA A 116 3.53 5.74 -30.86
N LEU A 117 4.61 5.42 -30.10
CA LEU A 117 5.79 4.74 -30.63
C LEU A 117 5.54 3.24 -30.87
N ALA A 118 4.69 2.61 -30.07
CA ALA A 118 4.32 1.20 -30.26
C ALA A 118 3.50 0.99 -31.55
N GLN A 119 2.67 1.96 -31.94
CA GLN A 119 2.02 1.96 -33.26
C GLN A 119 3.05 2.04 -34.38
N GLU A 120 4.03 2.93 -34.24
CA GLU A 120 5.05 3.19 -35.26
C GLU A 120 5.94 1.96 -35.54
N TYR A 121 6.38 1.25 -34.50
CA TYR A 121 7.31 0.12 -34.65
C TYR A 121 6.66 -1.27 -34.57
N GLY A 122 5.47 -1.39 -33.96
CA GLY A 122 4.83 -2.67 -33.65
C GLY A 122 3.59 -3.00 -34.48
N GLY A 123 3.05 -2.02 -35.21
CA GLY A 123 1.79 -2.15 -35.94
C GLY A 123 0.55 -2.26 -35.04
N THR A 124 -0.62 -2.25 -35.68
CA THR A 124 -1.92 -2.11 -34.99
C THR A 124 -2.21 -3.24 -33.99
N ILE A 125 -1.85 -4.49 -34.32
CA ILE A 125 -2.11 -5.65 -33.45
C ILE A 125 -1.32 -5.56 -32.14
N LEU A 126 -0.05 -5.14 -32.20
CA LEU A 126 0.78 -5.01 -30.99
C LEU A 126 0.30 -3.83 -30.13
N TYR A 127 -0.08 -2.73 -30.77
CA TYR A 127 -0.69 -1.60 -30.06
C TYR A 127 -1.99 -2.02 -29.37
N ASP A 128 -2.94 -2.63 -30.07
CA ASP A 128 -4.23 -2.99 -29.48
C ASP A 128 -4.04 -3.97 -28.31
N GLY A 129 -3.17 -4.97 -28.48
CA GLY A 129 -2.84 -5.92 -27.42
C GLY A 129 -2.23 -5.25 -26.19
N THR A 130 -1.22 -4.38 -26.39
CA THR A 130 -0.53 -3.71 -25.27
C THR A 130 -1.41 -2.64 -24.60
N ALA A 131 -2.23 -1.93 -25.37
CA ALA A 131 -3.19 -0.95 -24.86
C ALA A 131 -4.26 -1.63 -23.99
N VAL A 132 -4.85 -2.74 -24.44
CA VAL A 132 -5.83 -3.51 -23.64
C VAL A 132 -5.19 -4.01 -22.35
N LEU A 133 -3.98 -4.60 -22.42
CA LEU A 133 -3.27 -5.10 -21.24
C LEU A 133 -2.91 -3.98 -20.26
N LEU A 134 -2.41 -2.83 -20.73
CA LEU A 134 -2.08 -1.70 -19.85
C LEU A 134 -3.33 -1.09 -19.22
N CYS A 135 -4.37 -0.78 -20.02
CA CYS A 135 -5.59 -0.16 -19.53
C CYS A 135 -6.29 -1.02 -18.48
N THR A 136 -6.42 -2.33 -18.73
CA THR A 136 -7.08 -3.25 -17.77
C THR A 136 -6.26 -3.44 -16.49
N SER A 137 -4.94 -3.55 -16.60
CA SER A 137 -4.06 -3.77 -15.45
C SER A 137 -3.91 -2.53 -14.57
N VAL A 138 -3.67 -1.36 -15.16
CA VAL A 138 -3.58 -0.08 -14.43
C VAL A 138 -4.91 0.27 -13.78
N LEU A 139 -6.03 0.06 -14.46
CA LEU A 139 -7.37 0.25 -13.88
C LEU A 139 -7.58 -0.65 -12.66
N ALA A 140 -7.23 -1.93 -12.75
CA ALA A 140 -7.31 -2.86 -11.63
C ALA A 140 -6.43 -2.43 -10.44
N SER A 141 -5.17 -2.06 -10.70
CA SER A 141 -4.26 -1.56 -9.67
C SER A 141 -4.75 -0.27 -9.02
N TYR A 142 -5.21 0.70 -9.83
CA TYR A 142 -5.74 1.97 -9.34
C TYR A 142 -6.97 1.74 -8.45
N LEU A 143 -7.92 0.91 -8.90
CA LEU A 143 -9.10 0.57 -8.10
C LEU A 143 -8.72 -0.12 -6.79
N ALA A 144 -7.71 -0.99 -6.78
CA ALA A 144 -7.26 -1.66 -5.56
C ALA A 144 -6.68 -0.66 -4.54
N VAL A 145 -5.78 0.23 -4.95
CA VAL A 145 -5.17 1.22 -4.04
C VAL A 145 -6.18 2.29 -3.61
N HIS A 146 -7.09 2.69 -4.51
CA HIS A 146 -8.16 3.65 -4.22
C HIS A 146 -9.13 3.12 -3.17
N ASN A 147 -9.56 1.86 -3.33
CA ASN A 147 -10.42 1.20 -2.36
C ASN A 147 -9.71 0.97 -1.02
N ALA A 148 -8.41 0.67 -1.02
CA ALA A 148 -7.63 0.54 0.21
C ALA A 148 -7.59 1.87 0.97
N ALA A 149 -7.20 2.98 0.32
CA ALA A 149 -7.20 4.31 0.92
C ALA A 149 -8.56 4.70 1.49
N GLY A 150 -9.64 4.49 0.70
CA GLY A 150 -11.01 4.77 1.14
C GLY A 150 -11.44 3.98 2.36
N ARG A 151 -11.03 2.71 2.48
CA ARG A 151 -11.30 1.87 3.67
C ARG A 151 -10.57 2.35 4.92
N TYR A 152 -9.32 2.83 4.79
CA TYR A 152 -8.59 3.42 5.92
C TYR A 152 -9.22 4.72 6.39
N LEU A 153 -9.59 5.62 5.46
CA LEU A 153 -10.31 6.85 5.81
C LEU A 153 -11.66 6.57 6.48
N PHE A 154 -12.40 5.59 5.97
CA PHE A 154 -13.66 5.15 6.55
C PHE A 154 -13.49 4.59 7.96
N ALA A 155 -12.50 3.71 8.17
CA ALA A 155 -12.22 3.14 9.49
C ALA A 155 -11.85 4.24 10.51
N LEU A 156 -10.98 5.18 10.11
CA LEU A 156 -10.57 6.31 10.95
C LEU A 156 -11.71 7.29 11.25
N GLY A 157 -12.59 7.55 10.28
CA GLY A 157 -13.77 8.40 10.48
C GLY A 157 -14.80 7.75 11.41
N ARG A 158 -15.03 6.45 11.27
CA ARG A 158 -15.95 5.68 12.13
C ARG A 158 -15.47 5.63 13.58
N GLU A 159 -14.16 5.62 13.80
CA GLU A 159 -13.54 5.64 15.13
C GLU A 159 -13.25 7.06 15.64
N ARG A 160 -13.76 8.10 14.94
CA ARG A 160 -13.61 9.53 15.29
C ARG A 160 -12.15 9.99 15.47
N VAL A 161 -11.21 9.29 14.83
CA VAL A 161 -9.81 9.72 14.71
C VAL A 161 -9.67 10.79 13.63
N LEU A 162 -10.47 10.68 12.57
CA LEU A 162 -10.71 11.70 11.55
C LEU A 162 -12.15 12.22 11.65
N PRO A 163 -12.53 13.29 10.92
CA PRO A 163 -13.90 13.77 10.92
C PRO A 163 -14.92 12.66 10.67
N GLU A 164 -15.96 12.58 11.52
CA GLU A 164 -16.96 11.51 11.53
C GLU A 164 -17.68 11.35 10.18
N VAL A 165 -17.73 12.42 9.38
CA VAL A 165 -18.27 12.41 8.02
C VAL A 165 -17.57 11.37 7.14
N LEU A 166 -16.26 11.16 7.29
CA LEU A 166 -15.52 10.14 6.53
C LEU A 166 -15.95 8.70 6.87
N GLY A 167 -16.54 8.49 8.06
CA GLY A 167 -17.08 7.20 8.52
C GLY A 167 -18.49 6.88 8.01
N ARG A 168 -19.09 7.74 7.17
CA ARG A 168 -20.42 7.49 6.59
C ARG A 168 -20.35 6.56 5.38
N PHE A 169 -21.27 5.61 5.31
CA PHE A 169 -21.44 4.71 4.17
C PHE A 169 -22.65 5.11 3.31
N HIS A 170 -22.66 4.69 2.04
CA HIS A 170 -23.79 4.91 1.14
C HIS A 170 -24.98 4.05 1.58
N ALA A 171 -26.17 4.64 1.73
CA ALA A 171 -27.35 3.96 2.30
C ALA A 171 -27.75 2.67 1.56
N VAL A 172 -27.56 2.62 0.25
CA VAL A 172 -27.97 1.48 -0.60
C VAL A 172 -26.83 0.50 -0.88
N HIS A 173 -25.61 1.01 -1.05
CA HIS A 173 -24.47 0.22 -1.54
C HIS A 173 -23.47 -0.15 -0.44
N PHE A 174 -23.66 0.39 0.77
CA PHE A 174 -22.77 0.23 1.92
C PHE A 174 -21.29 0.55 1.62
N SER A 175 -21.06 1.40 0.62
CA SER A 175 -19.73 1.79 0.19
C SER A 175 -19.23 3.04 0.94
N PRO A 176 -17.92 3.15 1.21
CA PRO A 176 -17.32 4.33 1.83
C PRO A 176 -17.18 5.48 0.83
N HIS A 177 -18.31 5.99 0.33
CA HIS A 177 -18.36 6.98 -0.76
C HIS A 177 -17.64 8.28 -0.43
N ILE A 178 -17.75 8.80 0.81
CA ILE A 178 -17.07 10.03 1.21
C ILE A 178 -15.55 9.82 1.27
N GLY A 179 -15.10 8.68 1.78
CA GLY A 179 -13.69 8.29 1.74
C GLY A 179 -13.17 8.22 0.30
N SER A 180 -13.94 7.60 -0.61
CA SER A 180 -13.62 7.52 -2.04
C SER A 180 -13.49 8.90 -2.70
N ILE A 181 -14.47 9.79 -2.49
CA ILE A 181 -14.45 11.17 -3.02
C ILE A 181 -13.26 11.94 -2.46
N THR A 182 -12.95 11.76 -1.18
CA THR A 182 -11.79 12.43 -0.53
C THR A 182 -10.48 12.00 -1.18
N VAL A 183 -10.27 10.70 -1.39
CA VAL A 183 -9.06 10.21 -2.08
C VAL A 183 -8.99 10.76 -3.49
N THR A 184 -10.08 10.75 -4.26
CA THR A 184 -10.10 11.31 -5.61
C THR A 184 -9.76 12.79 -5.60
N ALA A 185 -10.40 13.59 -4.74
CA ALA A 185 -10.17 15.03 -4.67
C ALA A 185 -8.73 15.36 -4.29
N VAL A 186 -8.17 14.66 -3.29
CA VAL A 186 -6.77 14.85 -2.88
C VAL A 186 -5.81 14.46 -3.99
N SER A 187 -6.00 13.29 -4.61
CA SER A 187 -5.12 12.83 -5.68
C SER A 187 -5.17 13.76 -6.89
N THR A 188 -6.37 14.19 -7.32
CA THR A 188 -6.54 15.15 -8.41
C THR A 188 -5.88 16.49 -8.06
N PHE A 189 -6.08 17.00 -6.85
CA PHE A 189 -5.44 18.24 -6.42
C PHE A 189 -3.91 18.16 -6.49
N VAL A 190 -3.32 17.09 -5.95
CA VAL A 190 -1.87 16.86 -5.99
C VAL A 190 -1.36 16.79 -7.43
N LEU A 191 -2.05 16.06 -8.30
CA LEU A 191 -1.67 15.96 -9.72
C LEU A 191 -1.78 17.29 -10.46
N VAL A 192 -2.82 18.09 -10.20
CA VAL A 192 -2.98 19.43 -10.79
C VAL A 192 -1.85 20.36 -10.32
N VAL A 193 -1.49 20.33 -9.04
CA VAL A 193 -0.36 21.12 -8.52
C VAL A 193 0.94 20.76 -9.24
N PHE A 194 1.26 19.47 -9.36
CA PHE A 194 2.46 19.04 -10.09
C PHE A 194 2.42 19.39 -11.58
N ALA A 195 1.25 19.31 -12.22
CA ALA A 195 1.07 19.70 -13.61
C ALA A 195 1.30 21.21 -13.82
N VAL A 196 0.77 22.06 -12.93
CA VAL A 196 0.94 23.52 -13.00
C VAL A 196 2.40 23.94 -12.75
N VAL A 197 3.11 23.23 -11.87
CA VAL A 197 4.53 23.46 -11.60
C VAL A 197 5.43 22.93 -12.74
N GLY A 198 4.87 22.21 -13.72
CA GLY A 198 5.63 21.64 -14.83
C GLY A 198 6.56 20.50 -14.39
N ALA A 199 6.21 19.79 -13.32
CA ALA A 199 7.00 18.66 -12.85
C ALA A 199 6.95 17.50 -13.86
N ASP A 200 8.07 16.80 -14.03
CA ASP A 200 8.14 15.64 -14.91
C ASP A 200 7.15 14.55 -14.45
N PRO A 201 6.18 14.14 -15.30
CA PRO A 201 5.15 13.19 -14.92
C PRO A 201 5.68 11.81 -14.51
N TYR A 202 6.83 11.41 -15.04
CA TYR A 202 7.41 10.08 -14.81
C TYR A 202 8.44 10.08 -13.68
N LEU A 203 9.51 10.86 -13.81
CA LEU A 203 10.64 10.89 -12.89
C LEU A 203 10.31 11.53 -11.55
N VAL A 204 9.43 12.53 -11.51
CA VAL A 204 9.07 13.23 -10.27
C VAL A 204 7.77 12.68 -9.71
N VAL A 205 6.69 12.71 -10.50
CA VAL A 205 5.36 12.38 -9.99
C VAL A 205 5.16 10.87 -9.88
N ALA A 206 5.31 10.11 -10.96
CA ALA A 206 5.08 8.67 -10.93
C ALA A 206 6.10 7.94 -10.04
N ALA A 207 7.39 8.11 -10.31
CA ALA A 207 8.46 7.42 -9.58
C ALA A 207 8.49 7.82 -8.10
N GLY A 208 8.38 9.11 -7.79
CA GLY A 208 8.33 9.60 -6.41
C GLY A 208 7.09 9.12 -5.66
N ALA A 209 5.90 9.23 -6.25
CA ALA A 209 4.67 8.84 -5.56
C ALA A 209 4.53 7.31 -5.41
N ILE A 210 4.95 6.53 -6.41
CA ILE A 210 5.03 5.06 -6.32
C ILE A 210 6.07 4.66 -5.27
N GLY A 211 7.24 5.29 -5.27
CA GLY A 211 8.31 5.02 -4.30
C GLY A 211 7.86 5.31 -2.87
N LEU A 212 7.22 6.47 -2.64
CA LEU A 212 6.70 6.87 -1.32
C LEU A 212 5.66 5.87 -0.81
N GLY A 213 4.69 5.50 -1.66
CA GLY A 213 3.65 4.58 -1.24
C GLY A 213 4.15 3.15 -1.08
N THR A 214 5.15 2.73 -1.86
CA THR A 214 5.82 1.43 -1.66
C THR A 214 6.53 1.38 -0.31
N LEU A 215 7.33 2.40 0.04
CA LEU A 215 7.96 2.51 1.36
C LEU A 215 6.92 2.49 2.49
N GLY A 216 5.82 3.22 2.32
CA GLY A 216 4.74 3.23 3.29
C GLY A 216 4.10 1.86 3.47
N ILE A 217 3.82 1.11 2.40
CA ILE A 217 3.30 -0.25 2.49
C ILE A 217 4.31 -1.20 3.15
N ILE A 218 5.60 -1.12 2.81
CA ILE A 218 6.64 -1.94 3.45
C ILE A 218 6.70 -1.64 4.95
N ALA A 219 6.60 -0.37 5.35
CA ALA A 219 6.56 0.02 6.76
C ALA A 219 5.34 -0.57 7.49
N LEU A 220 4.17 -0.58 6.84
CA LEU A 220 2.97 -1.22 7.41
C LEU A 220 3.11 -2.73 7.52
N GLN A 221 3.69 -3.38 6.50
CA GLN A 221 3.94 -4.81 6.52
C GLN A 221 4.93 -5.18 7.62
N ALA A 222 6.00 -4.39 7.81
CA ALA A 222 6.95 -4.58 8.91
C ALA A 222 6.26 -4.42 10.27
N ALA A 223 5.51 -3.33 10.46
CA ALA A 223 4.75 -3.11 11.71
C ALA A 223 3.74 -4.23 11.98
N ALA A 224 3.07 -4.72 10.94
CA ALA A 224 2.14 -5.85 11.04
C ALA A 224 2.86 -7.17 11.35
N ALA A 225 4.03 -7.43 10.76
CA ALA A 225 4.84 -8.61 11.06
C ALA A 225 5.24 -8.64 12.53
N LEU A 226 5.69 -7.50 13.07
CA LEU A 226 5.97 -7.34 14.50
C LEU A 226 4.70 -7.56 15.34
N SER A 227 3.58 -7.00 14.89
CA SER A 227 2.29 -7.12 15.59
C SER A 227 1.84 -8.57 15.71
N VAL A 228 2.05 -9.41 14.68
CA VAL A 228 1.75 -10.84 14.75
C VAL A 228 2.58 -11.50 15.87
N VAL A 229 3.88 -11.24 15.92
CA VAL A 229 4.76 -11.82 16.94
C VAL A 229 4.31 -11.40 18.33
N VAL A 230 4.08 -10.10 18.55
CA VAL A 230 3.65 -9.55 19.84
C VAL A 230 2.28 -10.09 20.26
N PHE A 231 1.35 -10.22 19.32
CA PHE A 231 -0.01 -10.71 19.59
C PHE A 231 -0.04 -12.18 20.04
N PHE A 232 0.78 -13.04 19.43
CA PHE A 232 0.84 -14.46 19.80
C PHE A 232 1.86 -14.76 20.90
N TRP A 233 2.77 -13.85 21.22
CA TRP A 233 3.79 -14.07 22.25
C TRP A 233 3.20 -14.48 23.61
N PRO A 234 2.20 -13.80 24.19
CA PRO A 234 1.69 -14.19 25.50
C PRO A 234 0.79 -15.44 25.48
N ARG A 235 0.50 -16.01 24.29
CA ARG A 235 -0.53 -17.04 24.16
C ARG A 235 0.04 -18.47 24.26
N PRO A 236 -0.59 -19.37 25.04
CA PRO A 236 -0.10 -20.74 25.22
C PRO A 236 -0.28 -21.63 23.99
N ASP A 237 -1.24 -21.33 23.10
CA ASP A 237 -1.53 -22.06 21.86
C ASP A 237 -0.68 -21.60 20.65
N ARG A 238 0.33 -20.73 20.88
CA ARG A 238 1.18 -20.19 19.82
C ARG A 238 1.99 -21.29 19.13
N SER A 239 1.98 -21.29 17.80
CA SER A 239 2.89 -22.14 17.02
C SER A 239 4.20 -21.41 16.73
N MET A 240 5.32 -21.86 17.31
CA MET A 240 6.62 -21.20 17.17
C MET A 240 7.02 -20.93 15.71
N GLY A 241 6.77 -21.89 14.81
CA GLY A 241 7.08 -21.72 13.39
C GLY A 241 6.24 -20.63 12.70
N ARG A 242 4.91 -20.72 12.79
CA ARG A 242 4.00 -19.88 11.98
C ARG A 242 3.71 -18.51 12.60
N THR A 243 3.77 -18.36 13.93
CA THR A 243 3.38 -17.11 14.61
C THR A 243 4.55 -16.34 15.21
N VAL A 244 5.75 -16.93 15.28
CA VAL A 244 6.94 -16.26 15.84
C VAL A 244 8.08 -16.23 14.83
N VAL A 245 8.59 -17.39 14.40
CA VAL A 245 9.79 -17.47 13.54
C VAL A 245 9.52 -16.91 12.15
N ALA A 246 8.48 -17.39 11.44
CA ALA A 246 8.15 -16.89 10.12
C ALA A 246 7.86 -15.37 10.09
N PRO A 247 6.93 -14.83 10.90
CA PRO A 247 6.72 -13.39 10.94
C PRO A 247 7.92 -12.60 11.48
N GLY A 248 8.76 -13.19 12.34
CA GLY A 248 10.02 -12.58 12.77
C GLY A 248 11.03 -12.41 11.63
N ILE A 249 11.21 -13.43 10.80
CA ILE A 249 12.02 -13.34 9.57
C ILE A 249 11.42 -12.28 8.62
N GLY A 250 10.10 -12.30 8.46
CA GLY A 250 9.37 -11.29 7.68
C GLY A 250 9.62 -9.87 8.19
N PHE A 251 9.54 -9.66 9.50
CA PHE A 251 9.79 -8.37 10.15
C PHE A 251 11.21 -7.88 9.89
N VAL A 252 12.22 -8.71 10.12
CA VAL A 252 13.63 -8.36 9.88
C VAL A 252 13.86 -8.04 8.42
N GLY A 253 13.38 -8.88 7.50
CA GLY A 253 13.54 -8.67 6.07
C GLY A 253 12.85 -7.40 5.56
N LEU A 254 11.59 -7.16 5.95
CA LEU A 254 10.83 -5.97 5.57
C LEU A 254 11.42 -4.69 6.16
N THR A 255 11.88 -4.73 7.42
CA THR A 255 12.54 -3.59 8.07
C THR A 255 13.88 -3.29 7.39
N THR A 256 14.66 -4.32 7.06
CA THR A 256 15.91 -4.16 6.30
C THR A 256 15.64 -3.54 4.94
N GLY A 257 14.65 -4.07 4.20
CA GLY A 257 14.22 -3.52 2.92
C GLY A 257 13.75 -2.07 3.01
N LEU A 258 12.99 -1.72 4.06
CA LEU A 258 12.54 -0.36 4.33
C LEU A 258 13.71 0.61 4.54
N ILE A 259 14.67 0.22 5.38
CA ILE A 259 15.86 1.04 5.67
C ILE A 259 16.69 1.22 4.39
N LEU A 260 16.97 0.14 3.66
CA LEU A 260 17.74 0.19 2.41
C LEU A 260 17.04 1.05 1.35
N ALA A 261 15.75 0.83 1.11
CA ALA A 261 15.00 1.59 0.11
C ALA A 261 14.79 3.06 0.49
N GLY A 262 14.67 3.37 1.79
CA GLY A 262 14.57 4.75 2.29
C GLY A 262 15.90 5.50 2.20
N THR A 263 17.02 4.84 2.54
CA THR A 263 18.37 5.43 2.47
C THR A 263 18.89 5.58 1.04
N HIS A 264 18.52 4.66 0.16
CA HIS A 264 18.91 4.66 -1.25
C HIS A 264 17.74 5.05 -2.17
N TYR A 265 16.93 6.01 -1.75
CA TYR A 265 15.71 6.37 -2.47
C TYR A 265 15.95 6.90 -3.89
N SER A 266 17.12 7.52 -4.12
CA SER A 266 17.56 7.93 -5.47
C SER A 266 17.68 6.76 -6.44
N THR A 267 18.03 5.57 -5.94
CA THR A 267 18.08 4.34 -6.76
C THR A 267 16.68 3.82 -7.11
N LEU A 268 15.70 4.03 -6.22
CA LEU A 268 14.32 3.62 -6.41
C LEU A 268 13.59 4.53 -7.41
N THR A 269 13.89 5.82 -7.37
CA THR A 269 13.25 6.84 -8.23
C THR A 269 14.01 7.11 -9.51
N GLY A 270 15.30 6.72 -9.58
CA GLY A 270 16.18 7.03 -10.69
C GLY A 270 16.54 8.52 -10.80
N SER A 271 16.29 9.31 -9.75
CA SER A 271 16.42 10.76 -9.72
C SER A 271 17.36 11.25 -8.62
N ASP A 272 18.26 12.17 -8.98
CA ASP A 272 19.13 12.88 -8.03
C ASP A 272 18.48 14.14 -7.44
N SER A 273 17.20 14.39 -7.76
CA SER A 273 16.47 15.54 -7.24
C SER A 273 16.38 15.51 -5.72
N VAL A 274 16.86 16.57 -5.08
CA VAL A 274 16.82 16.74 -3.61
C VAL A 274 15.38 16.70 -3.10
N VAL A 275 14.43 17.28 -3.85
CA VAL A 275 13.02 17.30 -3.49
C VAL A 275 12.44 15.89 -3.48
N VAL A 276 12.73 15.09 -4.52
CA VAL A 276 12.26 13.70 -4.63
C VAL A 276 12.89 12.85 -3.52
N ASN A 277 14.19 13.02 -3.26
CA ASN A 277 14.89 12.27 -2.22
C ASN A 277 14.52 12.66 -0.79
N ALA A 278 13.88 13.80 -0.58
CA ALA A 278 13.29 14.19 0.70
C ALA A 278 11.87 13.63 0.93
N ILE A 279 11.20 13.11 -0.11
CA ILE A 279 9.82 12.59 -0.04
C ILE A 279 9.63 11.54 1.08
N PRO A 280 10.54 10.59 1.34
CA PRO A 280 10.38 9.61 2.42
C PRO A 280 10.18 10.22 3.82
N VAL A 281 10.66 11.45 4.06
CA VAL A 281 10.45 12.17 5.33
C VAL A 281 8.97 12.40 5.60
N VAL A 282 8.15 12.53 4.55
CA VAL A 282 6.69 12.71 4.68
C VAL A 282 6.04 11.49 5.36
N LEU A 283 6.57 10.27 5.19
CA LEU A 283 6.07 9.09 5.93
C LEU A 283 6.33 9.21 7.43
N ILE A 284 7.51 9.70 7.80
CA ILE A 284 7.89 9.90 9.21
C ILE A 284 6.97 10.97 9.82
N LEU A 285 6.74 12.06 9.10
CA LEU A 285 5.82 13.11 9.53
C LEU A 285 4.39 12.60 9.68
N ALA A 286 3.90 11.75 8.76
CA ALA A 286 2.59 11.13 8.85
C ALA A 286 2.48 10.19 10.06
N ALA A 287 3.51 9.39 10.34
CA ALA A 287 3.56 8.53 11.51
C ALA A 287 3.52 9.37 12.81
N ILE A 288 4.34 10.42 12.90
CA ILE A 288 4.35 11.35 14.04
C ILE A 288 2.98 12.01 14.21
N ALA A 289 2.38 12.51 13.13
CA ALA A 289 1.05 13.12 13.16
C ALA A 289 0.00 12.14 13.70
N GLY A 290 0.01 10.88 13.27
CA GLY A 290 -0.88 9.85 13.79
C GLY A 290 -0.70 9.61 15.30
N VAL A 291 0.55 9.52 15.78
CA VAL A 291 0.83 9.41 17.23
C VAL A 291 0.30 10.62 17.99
N LEU A 292 0.58 11.84 17.50
CA LEU A 292 0.14 13.08 18.14
C LEU A 292 -1.38 13.18 18.20
N VAL A 293 -2.09 12.78 17.15
CA VAL A 293 -3.55 12.72 17.12
C VAL A 293 -4.07 11.72 18.14
N ALA A 294 -3.51 10.52 18.22
CA ALA A 294 -3.91 9.52 19.22
C ALA A 294 -3.70 10.03 20.65
N LEU A 295 -2.57 10.70 20.93
CA LEU A 295 -2.29 11.29 22.24
C LEU A 295 -3.20 12.48 22.56
N ARG A 296 -3.57 13.27 21.56
CA ARG A 296 -4.54 14.37 21.72
C ARG A 296 -5.92 13.84 22.05
N ILE A 297 -6.38 12.78 21.38
CA ILE A 297 -7.66 12.12 21.67
C ILE A 297 -7.62 11.53 23.08
N ARG A 298 -6.55 10.83 23.46
CA ARG A 298 -6.35 10.30 24.82
C ARG A 298 -6.54 11.35 25.92
N ARG A 299 -6.11 12.59 25.67
CA ARG A 299 -6.23 13.70 26.63
C ARG A 299 -7.60 14.36 26.65
N ARG A 300 -8.32 14.38 25.51
CA ARG A 300 -9.59 15.10 25.36
C ARG A 300 -10.81 14.22 25.60
N ASP A 301 -10.75 12.97 25.15
CA ASP A 301 -11.89 12.06 25.13
C ASP A 301 -11.41 10.63 25.34
N ALA A 302 -11.50 10.17 26.58
CA ALA A 302 -11.09 8.82 26.98
C ALA A 302 -12.00 7.74 26.37
N GLU A 303 -13.27 8.04 26.10
CA GLU A 303 -14.23 7.11 25.52
C GLU A 303 -13.92 6.86 24.04
N THR A 304 -13.73 7.93 23.26
CA THR A 304 -13.28 7.80 21.86
C THR A 304 -11.92 7.10 21.80
N TYR A 305 -10.97 7.45 22.67
CA TYR A 305 -9.70 6.74 22.76
C TYR A 305 -9.88 5.26 23.13
N ALA A 306 -10.88 4.90 23.94
CA ALA A 306 -11.18 3.51 24.29
C ALA A 306 -11.56 2.68 23.05
N GLY A 307 -12.33 3.27 22.13
CA GLY A 307 -12.84 2.64 20.90
C GLY A 307 -11.85 2.52 19.74
N ILE A 308 -10.70 3.21 19.78
CA ILE A 308 -9.67 3.14 18.72
C ILE A 308 -9.16 1.70 18.56
N ALA A 309 -9.17 1.21 17.31
CA ALA A 309 -8.72 -0.11 16.91
C ALA A 309 -9.42 -1.26 17.66
N ALA A 310 -10.62 -1.02 18.21
CA ALA A 310 -11.43 -2.07 18.81
C ALA A 310 -11.81 -3.10 17.73
N ALA A 311 -11.42 -4.35 17.96
CA ALA A 311 -11.78 -5.46 17.09
C ALA A 311 -12.46 -6.58 17.90
N SER A 312 -13.46 -7.21 17.30
CA SER A 312 -14.00 -8.46 17.80
C SER A 312 -13.03 -9.60 17.49
N LEU A 313 -12.54 -10.28 18.53
CA LEU A 313 -11.87 -11.57 18.39
C LEU A 313 -12.92 -12.64 18.10
N ARG A 314 -12.60 -13.59 17.22
CA ARG A 314 -13.41 -14.82 17.05
C ARG A 314 -13.26 -15.75 18.24
#